data_AF-A0A6P7SYX8-F1
#
_entry.id   AF-A0A6P7SYX8-F1
#
_cell.length_a   1.000
_cell.length_b   1.000
_cell.length_c   1.000
_cell.angle_alpha   90.00
_cell.angle_beta   90.00
_cell.angle_gamma   90.00
#
_symmetry.space_group_name_H-M   'P 1'
#
loop_
_entity.id
_entity.type
_entity.pdbx_description
1 polymer ?
#
loop_
_entity_poly.entity_id
_entity_poly.type
_entity_poly.pdbx_seq_one_letter_code
_entity_poly.pdbx_strand_id
1 'polypeptide(L)'
;MECTKKHYLFLTIVLGILSTSLIIAICLVKSKENDKTCAGGDQCLKKECLEAAAMILNSRNTSVNPCDDFYEHSCGNWIATHEISPRDNAAGVFLSLRDILDERLRDLLEGTYEDILTSIKQAKTLFHSCDDIYSIEQLNITNVITNTFNRYIDNDMIKLLSLYGGRGLAPITVTQDTKNSSIIKIYFSWINPILKRNQTNKEQFQNLVEGFQDLIDVNTVINMETKILNMTYLNVENEKVTLEDLSNETAVSQLLKQIHLSD
;
A
#
# COMPACT_ATOMS: atom_id res chain seq x y z
N MET A 1 -14.96 -13.05 90.82
CA MET A 1 -15.32 -13.49 89.45
C MET A 1 -14.54 -12.70 88.37
N GLU A 2 -13.26 -12.38 88.63
CA GLU A 2 -12.42 -11.50 87.77
C GLU A 2 -11.17 -12.20 87.21
N CYS A 3 -10.71 -13.29 87.82
CA CYS A 3 -9.49 -14.00 87.40
C CYS A 3 -9.71 -14.87 86.14
N THR A 4 -10.90 -15.45 85.96
CA THR A 4 -11.25 -16.28 84.79
C THR A 4 -11.49 -15.45 83.52
N LYS A 5 -11.98 -14.21 83.65
CA LYS A 5 -12.19 -13.29 82.52
C LYS A 5 -10.87 -12.85 81.86
N LYS A 6 -9.83 -12.59 82.66
CA LYS A 6 -8.49 -12.24 82.13
C LYS A 6 -7.84 -13.42 81.40
N HIS A 7 -8.03 -14.64 81.89
CA HIS A 7 -7.48 -15.84 81.26
C HIS A 7 -8.19 -16.17 79.93
N TYR A 8 -9.51 -15.96 79.87
CA TYR A 8 -10.28 -16.13 78.64
C TYR A 8 -9.92 -15.04 77.60
N LEU A 9 -9.77 -13.79 78.03
CA LEU A 9 -9.33 -12.70 77.15
C LEU A 9 -7.93 -12.99 76.57
N PHE A 10 -6.99 -13.44 77.41
CA PHE A 10 -5.66 -13.84 76.96
C PHE A 10 -5.72 -15.01 75.96
N LEU A 11 -6.55 -16.03 76.22
CA LEU A 11 -6.75 -17.16 75.31
C LEU A 11 -7.31 -16.72 73.95
N THR A 12 -8.28 -15.80 73.92
CA THR A 12 -8.87 -15.27 72.68
C THR A 12 -7.87 -14.44 71.87
N ILE A 13 -6.99 -13.67 72.53
CA ILE A 13 -5.95 -12.89 71.86
C ILE A 13 -4.90 -13.82 71.24
N VAL A 14 -4.47 -14.86 71.96
CA VAL A 14 -3.48 -15.84 71.46
C VAL A 14 -4.04 -16.64 70.28
N LEU A 15 -5.30 -17.08 70.34
CA LEU A 15 -5.97 -17.76 69.22
C LEU A 15 -6.14 -16.84 68.01
N GLY A 16 -6.44 -15.55 68.23
CA GLY A 16 -6.50 -14.53 67.20
C GLY A 16 -5.16 -14.37 66.47
N ILE A 17 -4.06 -14.18 67.22
CA ILE A 17 -2.69 -14.01 66.66
C ILE A 17 -2.24 -15.26 65.88
N LEU A 18 -2.56 -16.46 66.38
CA LEU A 18 -2.25 -17.70 65.67
C LEU A 18 -3.03 -17.82 64.35
N SER A 19 -4.30 -17.43 64.34
CA SER A 19 -5.12 -17.45 63.14
C SER A 19 -4.64 -16.45 62.07
N THR A 20 -4.26 -15.23 62.47
CA THR A 20 -3.75 -14.21 61.55
C THR A 20 -2.38 -14.60 60.99
N SER A 21 -1.52 -15.19 61.81
CA SER A 21 -0.21 -15.68 61.37
C SER A 21 -0.33 -16.81 60.35
N LEU A 22 -1.31 -17.71 60.54
CA LEU A 22 -1.60 -18.80 59.61
C LEU A 22 -2.16 -18.26 58.27
N ILE A 23 -3.05 -17.26 58.31
CA ILE A 23 -3.60 -16.62 57.11
C ILE A 23 -2.50 -15.89 56.32
N ILE A 24 -1.61 -15.15 57.00
CA ILE A 24 -0.47 -14.48 56.36
C ILE A 24 0.47 -15.51 55.71
N ALA A 25 0.77 -16.62 56.39
CA ALA A 25 1.58 -17.69 55.81
C ALA A 25 0.92 -18.30 54.56
N ILE A 26 -0.39 -18.54 54.58
CA ILE A 26 -1.14 -19.05 53.41
C ILE A 26 -1.14 -18.04 52.26
N CYS A 27 -1.31 -16.74 52.54
CA CYS A 27 -1.23 -15.68 51.53
C CYS A 27 0.16 -15.58 50.89
N LEU A 28 1.23 -15.69 51.69
CA LEU A 28 2.61 -15.69 51.19
C LEU A 28 2.94 -16.94 50.36
N VAL A 29 2.36 -18.10 50.68
CA VAL A 29 2.52 -19.31 49.88
C VAL A 29 1.78 -19.18 48.55
N LYS A 30 0.55 -18.66 48.54
CA LYS A 30 -0.22 -18.42 47.30
C LYS A 30 0.39 -17.35 46.40
N SER A 31 0.97 -16.27 46.96
CA SER A 31 1.67 -15.26 46.15
C SER A 31 2.90 -15.85 45.46
N LYS A 32 3.53 -16.87 46.07
CA LYS A 32 4.68 -17.56 45.49
C LYS A 32 4.31 -18.56 44.38
N GLU A 33 3.05 -18.98 44.30
CA GLU A 33 2.57 -19.92 43.28
C GLU A 33 2.07 -19.20 42.01
N ASN A 34 1.59 -17.96 42.14
CA ASN A 34 1.29 -17.08 41.00
C ASN A 34 2.53 -16.39 40.40
N ASP A 35 3.71 -16.59 40.99
CA ASP A 35 5.01 -16.21 40.43
C ASP A 35 5.76 -17.46 39.92
N LYS A 36 5.03 -18.50 39.49
CA LYS A 36 5.53 -19.40 38.44
C LYS A 36 5.46 -18.66 37.12
N THR A 37 6.35 -17.69 37.02
CA THR A 37 6.93 -17.13 35.82
C THR A 37 6.96 -18.14 34.68
N CYS A 38 6.69 -17.66 33.47
CA CYS A 38 6.99 -18.27 32.17
C CYS A 38 8.49 -18.59 31.95
N ALA A 39 9.23 -18.93 33.01
CA ALA A 39 10.65 -19.26 33.03
C ALA A 39 10.87 -20.78 32.94
N GLY A 40 10.24 -21.41 31.94
CA GLY A 40 10.28 -22.87 31.76
C GLY A 40 10.17 -23.34 30.31
N GLY A 41 10.48 -22.47 29.35
CA GLY A 41 10.70 -22.84 27.95
C GLY A 41 11.96 -22.14 27.48
N ASP A 42 12.81 -22.83 26.72
CA ASP A 42 14.09 -22.31 26.20
C ASP A 42 13.89 -20.95 25.52
N GLN A 43 14.24 -19.87 26.20
CA GLN A 43 14.19 -18.52 25.63
C GLN A 43 15.22 -18.43 24.51
N CYS A 44 14.81 -17.95 23.34
CA CYS A 44 15.73 -17.78 22.23
C CYS A 44 16.63 -16.57 22.46
N LEU A 45 17.92 -16.81 22.71
CA LEU A 45 18.95 -15.77 22.89
C LEU A 45 19.82 -15.56 21.65
N LYS A 46 19.41 -16.08 20.49
CA LYS A 46 20.08 -15.81 19.22
C LYS A 46 19.88 -14.35 18.82
N LYS A 47 20.84 -13.78 18.09
CA LYS A 47 20.83 -12.38 17.65
C LYS A 47 19.51 -12.01 16.97
N GLU A 48 19.04 -12.86 16.06
CA GLU A 48 17.83 -12.63 15.27
C GLU A 48 16.58 -12.58 16.15
N CYS A 49 16.52 -13.40 17.21
CA CYS A 49 15.43 -13.39 18.18
C CYS A 49 15.45 -12.12 19.03
N LEU A 50 16.64 -11.66 19.44
CA LEU A 50 16.79 -10.44 20.22
C LEU A 50 16.41 -9.20 19.41
N GLU A 51 16.82 -9.13 18.14
CA GLU A 51 16.47 -8.04 17.23
C GLU A 51 14.95 -8.00 16.96
N ALA A 52 14.34 -9.15 16.68
CA ALA A 52 12.89 -9.24 16.48
C ALA A 52 12.12 -8.86 17.76
N ALA A 53 12.54 -9.35 18.92
CA ALA A 53 11.92 -9.00 20.20
C ALA A 53 12.04 -7.50 20.49
N ALA A 54 13.22 -6.90 20.25
CA ALA A 54 13.42 -5.46 20.41
C ALA A 54 12.49 -4.65 19.49
N MET A 55 12.38 -5.03 18.21
CA MET A 55 11.47 -4.37 17.27
C MET A 55 10.01 -4.40 17.74
N ILE A 56 9.53 -5.55 18.23
CA ILE A 56 8.16 -5.70 18.76
C ILE A 56 7.97 -4.82 20.00
N LEU A 57 8.91 -4.90 20.95
CA LEU A 57 8.82 -4.16 22.21
C LEU A 57 8.85 -2.65 21.99
N ASN A 58 9.65 -2.18 21.03
CA ASN A 58 9.76 -0.75 20.70
C ASN A 58 8.53 -0.23 19.94
N SER A 59 7.80 -1.08 19.22
CA SER A 59 6.61 -0.66 18.46
C SER A 59 5.34 -0.62 19.33
N ARG A 60 5.30 -1.43 20.39
CA ARG A 60 4.12 -1.68 21.22
C ARG A 60 3.85 -0.56 22.23
N ASN A 61 2.59 -0.12 22.33
CA ASN A 61 2.08 0.71 23.41
C ASN A 61 1.39 -0.14 24.49
N THR A 62 2.09 -0.42 25.59
CA THR A 62 1.55 -1.24 26.69
C THR A 62 0.50 -0.53 27.55
N SER A 63 0.26 0.77 27.33
CA SER A 63 -0.76 1.53 28.06
C SER A 63 -2.17 1.25 27.55
N VAL A 64 -2.30 0.66 26.36
CA VAL A 64 -3.57 0.28 25.76
C VAL A 64 -3.78 -1.22 25.90
N ASN A 65 -4.99 -1.62 26.30
CA ASN A 65 -5.36 -3.02 26.43
C ASN A 65 -5.53 -3.64 25.02
N PRO A 66 -4.84 -4.75 24.70
CA PRO A 66 -4.93 -5.39 23.39
C PRO A 66 -6.35 -5.88 23.03
N CYS A 67 -7.22 -6.10 24.02
CA CYS A 67 -8.61 -6.49 23.78
C CYS A 67 -9.51 -5.32 23.36
N ASP A 68 -9.09 -4.08 23.64
CA ASP A 68 -9.86 -2.88 23.32
C ASP A 68 -9.42 -2.29 21.97
N ASP A 69 -8.10 -2.16 21.76
CA ASP A 69 -7.51 -1.78 20.47
C ASP A 69 -6.16 -2.47 20.28
N PHE A 70 -6.16 -3.57 19.53
CA PHE A 70 -4.95 -4.33 19.25
C PHE A 70 -3.97 -3.58 18.34
N TYR A 71 -4.46 -2.69 17.48
CA TYR A 71 -3.62 -1.93 16.56
C TYR A 71 -2.81 -0.89 17.32
N GLU A 72 -3.47 -0.10 18.17
CA GLU A 72 -2.79 0.86 19.03
C GLU A 72 -1.88 0.15 20.04
N HIS A 73 -2.33 -0.97 20.64
CA HIS A 73 -1.47 -1.76 21.52
C HIS A 73 -0.18 -2.19 20.81
N SER A 74 -0.28 -2.70 19.58
CA SER A 74 0.87 -3.30 18.88
C SER A 74 1.76 -2.28 18.15
N CYS A 75 1.19 -1.16 17.70
CA CYS A 75 1.84 -0.21 16.80
C CYS A 75 1.89 1.22 17.36
N GLY A 76 1.17 1.53 18.43
CA GLY A 76 0.99 2.90 18.91
C GLY A 76 2.28 3.64 19.19
N ASN A 77 3.29 2.95 19.75
CA ASN A 77 4.59 3.59 19.99
C ASN A 77 5.39 3.78 18.69
N TRP A 78 5.23 2.90 17.71
CA TRP A 78 5.81 3.09 16.38
C TRP A 78 5.21 4.34 15.71
N ILE A 79 3.88 4.47 15.71
CA ILE A 79 3.16 5.63 15.14
C ILE A 79 3.59 6.94 15.84
N ALA A 80 3.74 6.92 17.17
CA ALA A 80 4.13 8.10 17.93
C ALA A 80 5.56 8.58 17.67
N THR A 81 6.43 7.70 17.15
CA THR A 81 7.87 7.97 17.00
C THR A 81 8.34 8.04 15.55
N HIS A 82 7.54 7.55 14.60
CA HIS A 82 7.89 7.52 13.18
C HIS A 82 7.12 8.60 12.42
N GLU A 83 7.84 9.64 12.02
CA GLU A 83 7.30 10.71 11.19
C GLU A 83 7.33 10.32 9.70
N ILE A 84 6.28 10.72 8.98
CA ILE A 84 6.24 10.60 7.51
C ILE A 84 7.11 11.72 6.96
N SER A 85 8.13 11.37 6.16
CA SER A 85 9.02 12.38 5.57
C SER A 85 8.25 13.27 4.58
N PRO A 86 8.66 14.53 4.35
CA PRO A 86 7.97 15.42 3.41
C PRO A 86 7.90 14.92 1.97
N ARG A 87 8.72 13.92 1.60
CA ARG A 87 8.71 13.29 0.28
C ARG A 87 7.66 12.19 0.16
N ASP A 88 7.12 11.73 1.29
CA ASP A 88 6.30 10.55 1.38
C ASP A 88 4.88 10.94 1.82
N ASN A 89 3.89 10.18 1.35
CA ASN A 89 2.49 10.37 1.71
C ASN A 89 1.98 9.33 2.73
N ALA A 90 2.82 8.35 3.07
CA ALA A 90 2.53 7.28 4.00
C ALA A 90 3.85 6.73 4.57
N ALA A 91 3.77 6.09 5.74
CA ALA A 91 4.86 5.33 6.33
C ALA A 91 4.36 3.96 6.78
N GLY A 92 5.24 2.97 6.79
CA GLY A 92 4.93 1.62 7.25
C GLY A 92 6.03 0.64 6.89
N VAL A 93 5.97 -0.56 7.48
CA VAL A 93 7.03 -1.58 7.34
C VAL A 93 7.30 -1.95 5.87
N PHE A 94 6.25 -2.06 5.04
CA PHE A 94 6.41 -2.35 3.61
C PHE A 94 7.10 -1.22 2.84
N LEU A 95 6.83 0.03 3.21
CA LEU A 95 7.47 1.19 2.58
C LEU A 95 8.93 1.29 3.03
N SER A 96 9.22 1.13 4.31
CA SER A 96 10.60 1.09 4.82
C SER A 96 11.41 -0.05 4.19
N LEU A 97 10.80 -1.22 3.98
CA LEU A 97 11.46 -2.33 3.28
C LEU A 97 11.73 -1.99 1.82
N ARG A 98 10.78 -1.31 1.16
CA ARG A 98 10.96 -0.85 -0.22
C ARG A 98 12.12 0.15 -0.31
N ASP A 99 12.23 1.08 0.62
CA ASP A 99 13.34 2.06 0.62
C ASP A 99 14.70 1.35 0.72
N ILE A 100 14.83 0.34 1.59
CA ILE A 100 16.05 -0.49 1.71
C ILE A 100 16.33 -1.25 0.40
N LEU A 101 15.29 -1.75 -0.26
CA LEU A 101 15.45 -2.46 -1.55
C LEU A 101 15.86 -1.50 -2.67
N ASP A 102 15.25 -0.33 -2.74
CA ASP A 102 15.54 0.69 -3.74
C ASP A 102 16.97 1.23 -3.57
N GLU A 103 17.46 1.40 -2.34
CA GLU A 103 18.86 1.74 -2.05
C GLU A 103 19.83 0.66 -2.54
N ARG A 104 19.58 -0.61 -2.20
CA ARG A 104 20.42 -1.72 -2.66
C ARG A 104 20.40 -1.88 -4.18
N LEU A 105 19.24 -1.65 -4.81
CA LEU A 105 19.12 -1.71 -6.26
C LEU A 105 19.92 -0.58 -6.91
N ARG A 106 19.87 0.62 -6.33
CA ARG A 106 20.69 1.76 -6.76
C ARG A 106 22.18 1.42 -6.70
N ASP A 107 22.67 0.88 -5.59
CA ASP A 107 24.07 0.47 -5.44
C ASP A 107 24.51 -0.50 -6.54
N LEU A 108 23.66 -1.46 -6.89
CA LEU A 108 23.95 -2.43 -7.95
C LEU A 108 23.99 -1.79 -9.35
N LEU A 109 23.13 -0.80 -9.60
CA LEU A 109 23.03 -0.12 -10.89
C LEU A 109 24.16 0.91 -11.08
N GLU A 110 24.57 1.60 -10.02
CA GLU A 110 25.69 2.55 -10.02
C GLU A 110 27.06 1.87 -9.95
N GLY A 111 27.11 0.64 -9.42
CA GLY A 111 28.35 -0.09 -9.20
C GLY A 111 29.11 -0.45 -10.49
N THR A 112 30.43 -0.30 -10.43
CA THR A 112 31.36 -0.60 -11.53
C THR A 112 31.79 -2.07 -11.48
N TYR A 113 30.88 -2.97 -11.84
CA TYR A 113 31.14 -4.41 -11.94
C TYR A 113 31.35 -4.83 -13.41
N GLU A 114 32.02 -5.95 -13.65
CA GLU A 114 32.12 -6.53 -14.99
C GLU A 114 30.76 -7.13 -15.40
N ASP A 115 29.97 -6.34 -16.13
CA ASP A 115 28.65 -6.78 -16.58
C ASP A 115 28.79 -7.70 -17.80
N ILE A 116 28.64 -9.01 -17.59
CA ILE A 116 28.75 -10.00 -18.67
C ILE A 116 27.46 -10.06 -19.50
N LEU A 117 26.30 -9.84 -18.87
CA LEU A 117 24.99 -9.96 -19.51
C LEU A 117 24.53 -8.64 -20.14
N THR A 118 24.08 -8.69 -21.39
CA THR A 118 23.54 -7.52 -22.11
C THR A 118 22.33 -6.90 -21.40
N SER A 119 21.48 -7.71 -20.76
CA SER A 119 20.31 -7.21 -20.02
C SER A 119 20.70 -6.31 -18.85
N ILE A 120 21.80 -6.63 -18.15
CA ILE A 120 22.32 -5.81 -17.04
C ILE A 120 22.87 -4.49 -17.60
N LYS A 121 23.62 -4.54 -18.70
CA LYS A 121 24.11 -3.32 -19.38
C LYS A 121 22.96 -2.41 -19.78
N GLN A 122 21.91 -2.95 -20.39
CA GLN A 122 20.73 -2.18 -20.79
C GLN A 122 20.01 -1.56 -19.59
N ALA A 123 19.87 -2.30 -18.48
CA ALA A 123 19.26 -1.78 -17.25
C ALA A 123 20.08 -0.61 -16.68
N LYS A 124 21.42 -0.71 -16.62
CA LYS A 124 22.28 0.39 -16.17
C LYS A 124 22.25 1.58 -17.10
N THR A 125 22.31 1.37 -18.43
CA THR A 125 22.18 2.46 -19.41
C THR A 125 20.86 3.20 -19.23
N LEU A 126 19.75 2.46 -19.04
CA LEU A 126 18.45 3.07 -18.78
C LEU A 126 18.46 3.86 -17.47
N PHE A 127 18.98 3.29 -16.38
CA PHE A 127 19.10 3.97 -15.09
C PHE A 127 19.86 5.29 -15.20
N HIS A 128 21.06 5.27 -15.79
CA HIS A 128 21.86 6.50 -15.97
C HIS A 128 21.19 7.52 -16.89
N SER A 129 20.42 7.07 -17.89
CA SER A 129 19.65 8.00 -18.74
C SER A 129 18.54 8.74 -17.99
N CYS A 130 18.05 8.18 -16.88
CA CYS A 130 17.06 8.83 -16.02
C CYS A 130 17.69 9.70 -14.93
N ASP A 131 18.92 9.38 -14.50
CA ASP A 131 19.66 10.12 -13.47
C ASP A 131 20.39 11.36 -14.01
N ASP A 132 20.66 11.42 -15.32
CA ASP A 132 21.24 12.59 -16.00
C ASP A 132 20.20 13.71 -16.23
N ILE A 133 19.82 14.36 -15.12
CA ILE A 133 18.87 15.49 -15.10
C ILE A 133 19.33 16.61 -16.03
N TYR A 134 20.65 16.89 -16.08
CA TYR A 134 21.19 17.95 -16.92
C TYR A 134 20.90 17.72 -18.40
N SER A 135 21.18 16.52 -18.92
CA SER A 135 20.86 16.20 -20.31
C SER A 135 19.36 16.25 -20.57
N ILE A 136 18.54 15.77 -19.62
CA ILE A 136 17.06 15.79 -19.74
C ILE A 136 16.54 17.22 -19.88
N GLU A 137 17.01 18.16 -19.05
CA GLU A 137 16.56 19.55 -19.08
C GLU A 137 16.85 20.26 -20.42
N GLN A 138 17.90 19.83 -21.13
CA GLN A 138 18.26 20.39 -22.44
C GLN A 138 17.39 19.88 -23.59
N LEU A 139 16.65 18.78 -23.43
CA LEU A 139 15.91 18.13 -24.52
C LEU A 139 14.66 18.89 -25.00
N ASN A 140 14.24 19.95 -24.32
CA ASN A 140 13.02 20.72 -24.63
C ASN A 140 11.82 19.81 -24.94
N ILE A 141 11.57 18.87 -24.03
CA ILE A 141 10.63 17.75 -24.20
C ILE A 141 9.21 18.26 -24.50
N THR A 142 8.83 19.42 -23.97
CA THR A 142 7.53 20.06 -24.22
C THR A 142 7.25 20.24 -25.71
N ASN A 143 8.24 20.69 -26.49
CA ASN A 143 8.08 20.87 -27.93
C ASN A 143 7.95 19.54 -28.66
N VAL A 144 8.71 18.52 -28.23
CA VAL A 144 8.64 17.17 -28.82
C VAL A 144 7.26 16.56 -28.57
N ILE A 145 6.75 16.63 -27.34
CA ILE A 145 5.43 16.14 -26.98
C ILE A 145 4.35 16.89 -27.74
N THR A 146 4.39 18.23 -27.75
CA THR A 146 3.38 19.06 -28.43
C THR A 146 3.33 18.78 -29.92
N ASN A 147 4.49 18.71 -30.59
CA ASN A 147 4.57 18.40 -32.02
C ASN A 147 4.10 16.98 -32.34
N THR A 148 4.36 16.03 -31.44
CA THR A 148 3.88 14.65 -31.59
C THR A 148 2.37 14.60 -31.42
N PHE A 149 1.84 15.19 -30.36
CA PHE A 149 0.40 15.24 -30.09
C PHE A 149 -0.36 15.90 -31.24
N ASN A 150 0.08 17.09 -31.69
CA ASN A 150 -0.55 17.83 -32.79
C ASN A 150 -0.52 17.06 -34.12
N ARG A 151 0.45 16.16 -34.35
CA ARG A 151 0.51 15.34 -35.57
C ARG A 151 -0.56 14.24 -35.58
N TYR A 152 -0.88 13.69 -34.41
CA TYR A 152 -1.74 12.51 -34.28
C TYR A 152 -3.16 12.83 -33.82
N ILE A 153 -3.42 14.00 -33.23
CA ILE A 153 -4.73 14.36 -32.67
C ILE A 153 -5.88 14.25 -33.68
N ASP A 154 -5.63 14.63 -34.94
CA ASP A 154 -6.66 14.65 -35.99
C ASP A 154 -6.76 13.33 -36.79
N ASN A 155 -5.72 12.48 -36.72
CA ASN A 155 -5.60 11.33 -37.62
C ASN A 155 -5.79 9.99 -36.91
N ASP A 156 -5.15 9.78 -35.76
CA ASP A 156 -5.14 8.47 -35.10
C ASP A 156 -4.71 8.57 -33.63
N MET A 157 -5.58 9.16 -32.81
CA MET A 157 -5.37 9.27 -31.37
C MET A 157 -5.24 7.88 -30.70
N ILE A 158 -5.90 6.85 -31.24
CA ILE A 158 -5.82 5.48 -30.73
C ILE A 158 -4.39 4.95 -30.88
N LYS A 159 -3.78 5.14 -32.04
CA LYS A 159 -2.39 4.78 -32.30
C LYS A 159 -1.40 5.54 -31.42
N LEU A 160 -1.63 6.83 -31.18
CA LEU A 160 -0.80 7.61 -30.26
C LEU A 160 -0.88 7.01 -28.84
N LEU A 161 -2.09 6.75 -28.34
CA LEU A 161 -2.29 6.18 -27.02
C LEU A 161 -1.70 4.77 -26.90
N SER A 162 -1.83 3.92 -27.93
CA SER A 162 -1.26 2.57 -27.91
C SER A 162 0.27 2.57 -27.92
N LEU A 163 0.91 3.48 -28.67
CA LEU A 163 2.37 3.53 -28.78
C LEU A 163 3.04 4.05 -27.51
N TYR A 164 2.39 4.98 -26.81
CA TYR A 164 2.97 5.64 -25.63
C TYR A 164 2.34 5.17 -24.32
N GLY A 165 1.56 4.07 -24.33
CA GLY A 165 0.98 3.47 -23.13
C GLY A 165 -0.17 4.26 -22.50
N GLY A 166 -0.75 5.21 -23.22
CA GLY A 166 -1.96 5.92 -22.84
C GLY A 166 -3.16 4.97 -22.85
N ARG A 167 -3.96 4.98 -21.78
CA ARG A 167 -5.08 4.04 -21.63
C ARG A 167 -6.38 4.44 -22.35
N GLY A 168 -6.39 5.58 -23.05
CA GLY A 168 -7.53 6.06 -23.84
C GLY A 168 -8.82 6.20 -23.05
N LEU A 169 -9.98 6.11 -23.72
CA LEU A 169 -11.33 6.12 -23.10
C LEU A 169 -11.86 4.71 -22.76
N ALA A 170 -11.28 3.67 -23.36
CA ALA A 170 -11.59 2.27 -23.11
C ALA A 170 -10.28 1.49 -23.01
N PRO A 171 -9.65 1.41 -21.81
CA PRO A 171 -8.40 0.70 -21.61
C PRO A 171 -8.49 -0.74 -22.11
N ILE A 172 -7.59 -1.09 -23.02
CA ILE A 172 -7.49 -2.42 -23.60
C ILE A 172 -6.43 -3.20 -22.82
N THR A 173 -6.80 -4.38 -22.34
CA THR A 173 -5.88 -5.30 -21.66
C THR A 173 -5.92 -6.66 -22.33
N VAL A 174 -4.76 -7.29 -22.47
CA VAL A 174 -4.62 -8.64 -23.04
C VAL A 174 -4.14 -9.55 -21.91
N THR A 175 -5.01 -10.45 -21.45
CA THR A 175 -4.72 -11.34 -20.32
C THR A 175 -5.42 -12.70 -20.49
N GLN A 176 -5.10 -13.65 -19.61
CA GLN A 176 -5.70 -14.98 -19.65
C GLN A 176 -7.22 -14.94 -19.47
N ASP A 177 -7.92 -15.87 -20.12
CA ASP A 177 -9.35 -16.03 -19.93
C ASP A 177 -9.65 -16.54 -18.52
N THR A 178 -10.50 -15.82 -17.79
CA THR A 178 -10.90 -16.19 -16.42
C THR A 178 -11.57 -17.56 -16.35
N LYS A 179 -12.14 -18.04 -17.47
CA LYS A 179 -12.76 -19.36 -17.60
C LYS A 179 -11.83 -20.43 -18.19
N ASN A 180 -10.71 -20.03 -18.82
CA ASN A 180 -9.76 -20.95 -19.44
C ASN A 180 -8.36 -20.32 -19.55
N SER A 181 -7.48 -20.62 -18.58
CA SER A 181 -6.13 -20.04 -18.51
C SER A 181 -5.22 -20.36 -19.71
N SER A 182 -5.58 -21.32 -20.57
CA SER A 182 -4.85 -21.64 -21.80
C SER A 182 -5.18 -20.71 -22.97
N ILE A 183 -6.19 -19.83 -22.83
CA ILE A 183 -6.62 -18.88 -23.85
C ILE A 183 -6.29 -17.46 -23.37
N ILE A 184 -5.78 -16.64 -24.27
CA ILE A 184 -5.59 -15.20 -24.06
C ILE A 184 -6.79 -14.47 -24.67
N LYS A 185 -7.35 -13.51 -23.93
CA LYS A 185 -8.47 -12.66 -24.36
C LYS A 185 -8.15 -11.19 -24.19
N ILE A 186 -8.86 -10.39 -24.99
CA ILE A 186 -8.88 -8.93 -24.89
C ILE A 186 -10.02 -8.55 -23.95
N TYR A 187 -9.73 -7.66 -23.01
CA TYR A 187 -10.73 -7.05 -22.14
C TYR A 187 -10.70 -5.54 -22.29
N PHE A 188 -11.88 -4.98 -22.52
CA PHE A 188 -12.12 -3.54 -22.45
C PHE A 188 -12.58 -3.21 -21.03
N SER A 189 -11.87 -2.30 -20.36
CA SER A 189 -12.23 -1.84 -19.03
C SER A 189 -12.91 -0.48 -19.09
N TRP A 190 -13.68 -0.17 -18.05
CA TRP A 190 -14.19 1.19 -17.83
C TRP A 190 -13.13 2.05 -17.16
N ILE A 191 -13.11 3.32 -17.53
CA ILE A 191 -12.31 4.31 -16.81
C ILE A 191 -13.04 4.68 -15.54
N ASN A 192 -12.26 4.85 -14.48
CA ASN A 192 -12.74 5.41 -13.23
C ASN A 192 -12.28 6.87 -13.15
N PRO A 193 -13.16 7.85 -13.48
CA PRO A 193 -12.74 9.23 -13.64
C PRO A 193 -12.34 9.86 -12.29
N ILE A 194 -11.20 10.55 -12.29
CA ILE A 194 -10.47 10.90 -11.06
C ILE A 194 -11.18 12.03 -10.34
N LEU A 195 -11.61 13.07 -11.07
CA LEU A 195 -12.22 14.24 -10.46
C LEU A 195 -13.64 13.91 -9.98
N LYS A 196 -14.43 13.17 -10.76
CA LYS A 196 -15.79 12.82 -10.34
C LYS A 196 -15.82 11.90 -9.12
N ARG A 197 -14.92 10.90 -9.04
CA ARG A 197 -14.86 9.96 -7.90
C ARG A 197 -14.65 10.65 -6.55
N ASN A 198 -13.90 11.76 -6.55
CA ASN A 198 -13.52 12.46 -5.32
C ASN A 198 -14.52 13.54 -4.88
N GLN A 199 -15.70 13.65 -5.51
CA GLN A 199 -16.72 14.66 -5.15
C GLN A 199 -17.48 14.39 -3.85
N THR A 200 -17.23 13.27 -3.17
CA THR A 200 -17.95 12.87 -1.94
C THR A 200 -17.62 13.76 -0.74
N ASN A 201 -16.40 14.30 -0.66
CA ASN A 201 -15.99 15.29 0.33
C ASN A 201 -15.71 16.63 -0.36
N LYS A 202 -16.55 17.64 -0.09
CA LYS A 202 -16.49 18.94 -0.76
C LYS A 202 -15.15 19.65 -0.53
N GLU A 203 -14.59 19.58 0.67
CA GLU A 203 -13.33 20.25 1.02
C GLU A 203 -12.14 19.60 0.32
N GLN A 204 -12.02 18.27 0.41
CA GLN A 204 -10.97 17.51 -0.30
C GLN A 204 -11.07 17.71 -1.82
N PHE A 205 -12.29 17.78 -2.36
CA PHE A 205 -12.50 18.03 -3.76
C PHE A 205 -12.04 19.44 -4.19
N GLN A 206 -12.27 20.48 -3.38
CA GLN A 206 -11.76 21.82 -3.70
C GLN A 206 -10.22 21.84 -3.74
N ASN A 207 -9.56 21.26 -2.74
CA ASN A 207 -8.10 21.18 -2.71
C ASN A 207 -7.54 20.44 -3.93
N LEU A 208 -8.23 19.37 -4.37
CA LEU A 208 -7.87 18.64 -5.58
C LEU A 208 -8.01 19.52 -6.82
N VAL A 209 -9.12 20.23 -6.97
CA VAL A 209 -9.37 21.14 -8.10
C VAL A 209 -8.33 22.25 -8.16
N GLU A 210 -8.02 22.88 -7.02
CA GLU A 210 -7.00 23.92 -6.90
C GLU A 210 -5.61 23.40 -7.31
N GLY A 211 -5.24 22.18 -6.90
CA GLY A 211 -3.96 21.58 -7.28
C GLY A 211 -3.81 21.27 -8.77
N PHE A 212 -4.92 21.09 -9.50
CA PHE A 212 -4.91 20.79 -10.94
C PHE A 212 -5.14 22.00 -11.84
N GLN A 213 -5.59 23.14 -11.30
CA GLN A 213 -6.02 24.29 -12.10
C GLN A 213 -4.92 24.86 -13.00
N ASP A 214 -3.64 24.75 -12.58
CA ASP A 214 -2.49 25.26 -13.33
C ASP A 214 -2.01 24.26 -14.41
N LEU A 215 -2.50 23.02 -14.37
CA LEU A 215 -2.07 21.94 -15.27
C LEU A 215 -3.11 21.64 -16.36
N ILE A 216 -4.40 21.77 -16.05
CA ILE A 216 -5.50 21.36 -16.94
C ILE A 216 -6.71 22.31 -16.83
N ASP A 217 -7.54 22.35 -17.88
CA ASP A 217 -8.88 22.91 -17.79
C ASP A 217 -9.80 21.94 -17.03
N VAL A 218 -9.84 22.13 -15.71
CA VAL A 218 -10.60 21.30 -14.78
C VAL A 218 -12.09 21.23 -15.14
N ASN A 219 -12.70 22.32 -15.59
CA ASN A 219 -14.12 22.35 -15.94
C ASN A 219 -14.41 21.50 -17.18
N THR A 220 -13.57 21.62 -18.20
CA THR A 220 -13.67 20.80 -19.41
C THR A 220 -13.51 19.33 -19.08
N VAL A 221 -12.52 18.97 -18.25
CA VAL A 221 -12.30 17.57 -17.83
C VAL A 221 -13.48 17.03 -17.03
N ILE A 222 -14.00 17.76 -16.03
CA ILE A 222 -15.17 17.34 -15.24
C ILE A 222 -16.40 17.09 -16.13
N ASN A 223 -16.63 17.97 -17.11
CA ASN A 223 -17.73 17.82 -18.05
C ASN A 223 -17.58 16.55 -18.90
N MET A 224 -16.36 16.25 -19.37
CA MET A 224 -16.06 15.01 -20.09
C MET A 224 -16.24 13.77 -19.20
N GLU A 225 -15.67 13.77 -17.99
CA GLU A 225 -15.80 12.67 -17.03
C GLU A 225 -17.26 12.37 -16.68
N THR A 226 -18.09 13.41 -16.53
CA THR A 226 -19.52 13.28 -16.27
C THR A 226 -20.25 12.60 -17.44
N LYS A 227 -19.92 12.98 -18.68
CA LYS A 227 -20.48 12.32 -19.86
C LYS A 227 -20.07 10.85 -19.92
N ILE A 228 -18.80 10.54 -19.65
CA ILE A 228 -18.28 9.16 -19.64
C ILE A 228 -19.00 8.29 -18.60
N LEU A 229 -19.26 8.82 -17.40
CA LEU A 229 -19.97 8.06 -16.35
C LEU A 229 -21.44 7.83 -16.66
N ASN A 230 -22.04 8.72 -17.44
CA ASN A 230 -23.42 8.58 -17.90
C ASN A 230 -23.55 7.70 -19.15
N MET A 231 -22.44 7.35 -19.81
CA MET A 231 -22.47 6.38 -20.90
C MET A 231 -22.82 5.01 -20.33
N THR A 232 -23.98 4.48 -20.72
CA THR A 232 -24.37 3.11 -20.42
C THR A 232 -23.63 2.15 -21.36
N TYR A 233 -23.03 1.12 -20.76
CA TYR A 233 -22.43 -0.07 -21.37
C TYR A 233 -22.13 -0.05 -22.89
N LEU A 234 -20.85 -0.10 -23.25
CA LEU A 234 -20.41 -0.52 -24.58
C LEU A 234 -20.81 -1.99 -24.78
N ASN A 235 -21.83 -2.23 -25.60
CA ASN A 235 -22.19 -3.57 -26.05
C ASN A 235 -21.25 -3.93 -27.20
N VAL A 236 -20.14 -4.59 -26.88
CA VAL A 236 -19.27 -5.20 -27.90
C VAL A 236 -19.80 -6.62 -28.11
N GLU A 237 -20.35 -6.90 -29.30
CA GLU A 237 -20.74 -8.26 -29.66
C GLU A 237 -19.52 -9.19 -29.51
N ASN A 238 -19.73 -10.37 -28.92
CA ASN A 238 -18.66 -11.30 -28.55
C ASN A 238 -17.95 -11.91 -29.78
N GLU A 239 -17.16 -11.13 -30.51
CA GLU A 239 -16.22 -11.66 -31.50
C GLU A 239 -14.97 -12.18 -30.79
N LYS A 240 -14.60 -13.43 -31.10
CA LYS A 240 -13.30 -13.99 -30.70
C LYS A 240 -12.22 -13.28 -31.50
N VAL A 241 -11.53 -12.32 -30.90
CA VAL A 241 -10.37 -11.65 -31.51
C VAL A 241 -9.11 -12.45 -31.23
N THR A 242 -8.39 -12.86 -32.26
CA THR A 242 -7.10 -13.56 -32.16
C THR A 242 -5.91 -12.59 -32.21
N LEU A 243 -4.71 -13.05 -31.86
CA LEU A 243 -3.49 -12.24 -31.96
C LEU A 243 -3.14 -11.87 -33.41
N GLU A 244 -3.53 -12.70 -34.39
CA GLU A 244 -3.36 -12.40 -35.82
C GLU A 244 -4.28 -11.25 -36.23
N ASP A 245 -5.52 -11.20 -35.73
CA ASP A 245 -6.46 -10.11 -36.00
C ASP A 245 -5.95 -8.77 -35.44
N LEU A 246 -5.25 -8.79 -34.31
CA LEU A 246 -4.62 -7.60 -33.71
C LEU A 246 -3.36 -7.11 -34.43
N SER A 247 -2.71 -7.97 -35.21
CA SER A 247 -1.54 -7.60 -36.00
C SER A 247 -1.90 -6.85 -37.29
N ASN A 248 -3.18 -6.84 -37.66
CA ASN A 248 -3.71 -6.20 -38.87
C ASN A 248 -4.50 -4.93 -38.51
N GLU A 249 -3.93 -3.76 -38.82
CA GLU A 249 -4.58 -2.45 -38.59
C GLU A 249 -6.01 -2.36 -39.17
N THR A 250 -6.29 -3.06 -40.27
CA THR A 250 -7.61 -3.06 -40.91
C THR A 250 -8.64 -3.84 -40.09
N ALA A 251 -8.24 -4.98 -39.53
CA ALA A 251 -9.11 -5.82 -38.70
C ALA A 251 -9.40 -5.15 -37.35
N VAL A 252 -8.40 -4.51 -36.74
CA VAL A 252 -8.58 -3.68 -35.53
C VAL A 252 -9.54 -2.52 -35.79
N SER A 253 -9.38 -1.80 -36.91
CA SER A 253 -10.27 -0.71 -37.29
C SER A 253 -11.72 -1.18 -37.52
N GLN A 254 -11.91 -2.38 -38.07
CA GLN A 254 -13.25 -2.99 -38.23
C GLN A 254 -13.89 -3.39 -36.90
N LEU A 255 -13.12 -4.00 -35.99
CA LEU A 255 -13.58 -4.33 -34.63
C LEU A 255 -14.00 -3.08 -33.85
N LEU A 256 -13.22 -2.00 -33.95
CA LEU A 256 -13.55 -0.72 -33.31
C LEU A 256 -14.82 -0.09 -33.88
N LYS A 257 -15.16 -0.30 -35.15
CA LYS A 257 -16.40 0.18 -35.76
C LYS A 257 -17.66 -0.56 -35.29
N GLN A 258 -17.51 -1.77 -34.73
CA GLN A 258 -18.61 -2.53 -34.13
C GLN A 258 -18.98 -2.02 -32.73
N ILE A 259 -18.16 -1.14 -32.15
CA ILE A 259 -18.44 -0.54 -30.84
C ILE A 259 -19.54 0.51 -31.03
N HIS A 260 -20.78 0.14 -30.71
CA HIS A 260 -21.91 1.06 -30.67
C HIS A 260 -22.00 1.72 -29.28
N LEU A 261 -21.91 3.04 -29.25
CA LEU A 261 -22.28 3.86 -28.10
C LEU A 261 -23.81 3.99 -28.11
N SER A 262 -24.49 3.47 -27.10
CA SER A 262 -25.91 3.77 -26.88
C SER A 262 -26.02 5.13 -26.18
N ASP A 263 -26.77 6.06 -26.79
CA ASP A 263 -27.18 7.33 -26.16
C ASP A 263 -28.13 7.11 -24.97
#